data_AF-A0A7C5HR23-F1
#
_entry.id   AF-A0A7C5HR23-F1
#
_cell.length_a   1.000
_cell.length_b   1.000
_cell.length_c   1.000
_cell.angle_alpha   90.00
_cell.angle_beta   90.00
_cell.angle_gamma   90.00
#
_symmetry.space_group_name_H-M   'P 1'
#
loop_
_entity.id
_entity.type
_entity.pdbx_description
1 polymer ?
#
loop_
_entity_poly.entity_id
_entity_poly.type
_entity_poly.pdbx_seq_one_letter_code
_entity_poly.pdbx_strand_id
1 'polypeptide(L)'
;RFHATLMGPTGRPALEVLERIPEAQAGEYFLVVEGAIPTAEDGRFGMVGEVPMAERVRALAQKAVAVVALGTCAAYGGIPAGTPNPSGCLGTGAFFRKEGIEVPVVNVPGCPPHPRWFVETMVHLLLFGLPRPEELDEVGRLKSVYQGLIHENCPRRADFDVGRFASAFGQPGCLYELGCKGPYTDSHCPFQRWNGGVNWCIGAGHPCIGCCEPEFPDGMSPFYRKFTAEEAKASYRRNR
;
A
#
# COMPACT_ATOMS: atom_id res chain seq x y z
N ARG A 1 -14.04 -15.46 4.64
CA ARG A 1 -14.17 -16.91 4.94
C ARG A 1 -12.92 -17.43 5.66
N PHE A 2 -11.73 -17.08 5.19
CA PHE A 2 -10.47 -17.24 5.92
C PHE A 2 -9.95 -15.87 6.38
N HIS A 3 -9.38 -15.79 7.59
CA HIS A 3 -8.61 -14.64 8.07
C HIS A 3 -7.74 -15.09 9.24
N ALA A 4 -6.42 -15.26 9.02
CA ALA A 4 -5.52 -15.88 10.00
C ALA A 4 -5.56 -15.23 11.41
N THR A 5 -5.75 -13.91 11.48
CA THR A 5 -5.77 -13.16 12.75
C THR A 5 -7.08 -13.23 13.53
N LEU A 6 -8.23 -13.46 12.87
CA LEU A 6 -9.56 -13.26 13.47
C LEU A 6 -10.42 -14.52 13.50
N MET A 7 -10.11 -15.52 12.67
CA MET A 7 -10.94 -16.72 12.57
C MET A 7 -10.80 -17.61 13.81
N GLY A 8 -11.88 -18.31 14.17
CA GLY A 8 -11.87 -19.26 15.29
C GLY A 8 -11.02 -20.51 15.07
N PRO A 9 -11.12 -21.21 13.91
CA PRO A 9 -10.32 -22.41 13.67
C PRO A 9 -8.82 -22.10 13.52
N THR A 10 -7.96 -23.01 13.99
CA THR A 10 -6.49 -22.95 13.88
C THR A 10 -5.94 -24.25 13.31
N GLY A 11 -4.66 -24.26 12.89
CA GLY A 11 -3.99 -25.46 12.36
C GLY A 11 -4.69 -26.05 11.12
N ARG A 12 -4.79 -27.38 11.04
CA ARG A 12 -5.39 -28.09 9.90
C ARG A 12 -6.82 -27.61 9.56
N PRO A 13 -7.75 -27.48 10.52
CA PRO A 13 -9.07 -26.91 10.26
C PRO A 13 -9.05 -25.52 9.59
N ALA A 14 -8.08 -24.65 9.91
CA ALA A 14 -7.95 -23.36 9.25
C ALA A 14 -7.42 -23.50 7.81
N LEU A 15 -6.44 -24.38 7.60
CA LEU A 15 -5.87 -24.64 6.28
C LEU A 15 -6.87 -25.31 5.32
N GLU A 16 -7.74 -26.16 5.83
CA GLU A 16 -8.83 -26.77 5.04
C GLU A 16 -9.79 -25.72 4.46
N VAL A 17 -9.99 -24.59 5.15
CA VAL A 17 -10.76 -23.48 4.60
C VAL A 17 -10.07 -22.90 3.38
N LEU A 18 -8.75 -22.68 3.44
CA LEU A 18 -7.98 -22.18 2.29
C LEU A 18 -8.00 -23.16 1.12
N GLU A 19 -7.89 -24.46 1.39
CA GLU A 19 -7.84 -25.51 0.37
C GLU A 19 -9.19 -25.71 -0.32
N ARG A 20 -10.30 -25.49 0.39
CA ARG A 20 -11.65 -25.70 -0.16
C ARG A 20 -12.21 -24.52 -0.95
N ILE A 21 -11.80 -23.28 -0.61
CA ILE A 21 -12.36 -22.07 -1.23
C ILE A 21 -12.19 -22.05 -2.77
N PRO A 22 -11.00 -22.34 -3.34
CA PRO A 22 -10.79 -22.32 -4.78
C PRO A 22 -11.73 -23.23 -5.57
N GLU A 23 -12.07 -24.39 -5.02
CA GLU A 23 -12.95 -25.36 -5.69
C GLU A 23 -14.43 -25.08 -5.43
N ALA A 24 -14.78 -24.66 -4.21
CA ALA A 24 -16.18 -24.48 -3.82
C ALA A 24 -16.76 -23.12 -4.24
N GLN A 25 -15.92 -22.11 -4.50
CA GLN A 25 -16.33 -20.72 -4.72
C GLN A 25 -15.53 -20.04 -5.85
N ALA A 26 -15.06 -20.80 -6.83
CA ALA A 26 -14.31 -20.27 -7.96
C ALA A 26 -15.05 -19.10 -8.63
N GLY A 27 -14.41 -17.95 -8.76
CA GLY A 27 -15.00 -16.75 -9.37
C GLY A 27 -16.04 -16.04 -8.50
N GLU A 28 -16.16 -16.40 -7.21
CA GLU A 28 -17.16 -15.81 -6.30
C GLU A 28 -16.54 -15.10 -5.08
N TYR A 29 -15.21 -15.03 -4.99
CA TYR A 29 -14.52 -14.35 -3.88
C TYR A 29 -13.47 -13.35 -4.34
N PHE A 30 -13.26 -12.34 -3.50
CA PHE A 30 -12.06 -11.50 -3.53
C PHE A 30 -11.00 -12.11 -2.61
N LEU A 31 -9.75 -12.15 -3.08
CA LEU A 31 -8.61 -12.47 -2.24
C LEU A 31 -8.00 -11.16 -1.72
N VAL A 32 -7.93 -10.99 -0.40
CA VAL A 32 -7.18 -9.88 0.20
C VAL A 32 -5.81 -10.41 0.59
N VAL A 33 -4.75 -9.80 0.06
CA VAL A 33 -3.37 -10.11 0.41
C VAL A 33 -2.84 -8.99 1.29
N GLU A 34 -2.41 -9.33 2.50
CA GLU A 34 -1.68 -8.44 3.39
C GLU A 34 -0.23 -8.95 3.49
N GLY A 35 0.73 -8.03 3.41
CA GLY A 35 2.16 -8.35 3.41
C GLY A 35 2.76 -8.58 2.02
N ALA A 36 4.08 -8.44 1.92
CA ALA A 36 4.83 -8.72 0.71
C ALA A 36 5.01 -10.23 0.52
N ILE A 37 5.16 -10.68 -0.72
CA ILE A 37 5.27 -12.10 -1.06
C ILE A 37 6.75 -12.47 -1.22
N PRO A 38 7.36 -13.21 -0.28
CA PRO A 38 8.74 -13.65 -0.41
C PRO A 38 8.89 -14.72 -1.49
N THR A 39 9.93 -14.62 -2.31
CA THR A 39 10.19 -15.56 -3.42
C THR A 39 11.59 -16.15 -3.43
N ALA A 40 12.51 -15.68 -2.57
CA ALA A 40 13.82 -16.30 -2.41
C ALA A 40 13.71 -17.66 -1.68
N GLU A 41 14.70 -18.53 -1.88
CA GLU A 41 14.78 -19.86 -1.25
C GLU A 41 13.48 -20.65 -1.44
N ASP A 42 12.94 -20.67 -2.67
CA ASP A 42 11.66 -21.30 -3.02
C ASP A 42 10.47 -20.82 -2.16
N GLY A 43 10.52 -19.56 -1.70
CA GLY A 43 9.47 -18.93 -0.91
C GLY A 43 9.49 -19.30 0.59
N ARG A 44 10.51 -20.00 1.07
CA ARG A 44 10.61 -20.49 2.47
C ARG A 44 10.57 -19.40 3.54
N PHE A 45 10.85 -18.15 3.19
CA PHE A 45 10.77 -17.02 4.12
C PHE A 45 9.34 -16.61 4.50
N GLY A 46 8.32 -17.12 3.83
CA GLY A 46 6.92 -16.90 4.20
C GLY A 46 6.11 -18.16 3.98
N MET A 47 5.58 -18.74 5.05
CA MET A 47 4.85 -20.00 5.04
C MET A 47 3.44 -19.82 5.61
N VAL A 48 2.44 -20.45 4.99
CA VAL A 48 1.08 -20.53 5.51
C VAL A 48 0.74 -22.02 5.67
N GLY A 49 0.86 -22.49 6.92
CA GLY A 49 1.04 -23.92 7.18
C GLY A 49 2.41 -24.38 6.66
N GLU A 50 2.43 -25.54 6.02
CA GLU A 50 3.63 -26.17 5.47
C GLU A 50 3.89 -25.77 4.00
N VAL A 51 3.11 -24.82 3.47
CA VAL A 51 3.18 -24.39 2.06
C VAL A 51 3.66 -22.94 1.97
N PRO A 52 4.56 -22.62 1.03
CA PRO A 52 4.99 -21.24 0.80
C PRO A 52 3.81 -20.30 0.54
N MET A 53 3.85 -19.11 1.12
CA MET A 53 2.85 -18.06 0.93
C MET A 53 2.67 -17.74 -0.56
N ALA A 54 3.77 -17.68 -1.33
CA ALA A 54 3.74 -17.46 -2.77
C ALA A 54 2.86 -18.51 -3.50
N GLU A 55 2.99 -19.79 -3.12
CA GLU A 55 2.20 -20.86 -3.70
C GLU A 55 0.72 -20.76 -3.32
N ARG A 56 0.42 -20.47 -2.03
CA ARG A 56 -0.95 -20.26 -1.58
C ARG A 56 -1.61 -19.08 -2.30
N VAL A 57 -0.90 -17.94 -2.41
CA VAL A 57 -1.41 -16.77 -3.13
C VAL A 57 -1.64 -17.10 -4.59
N ARG A 58 -0.72 -17.78 -5.28
CA ARG A 58 -0.90 -18.20 -6.67
C ARG A 58 -2.16 -19.05 -6.86
N ALA A 59 -2.33 -20.09 -6.03
CA ALA A 59 -3.48 -21.00 -6.11
C ALA A 59 -4.81 -20.28 -5.84
N LEU A 60 -4.86 -19.43 -4.80
CA LEU A 60 -6.06 -18.68 -4.44
C LEU A 60 -6.38 -17.57 -5.45
N ALA A 61 -5.37 -16.91 -6.02
CA ALA A 61 -5.58 -15.82 -6.96
C ALA A 61 -6.23 -16.29 -8.24
N GLN A 62 -5.79 -17.43 -8.81
CA GLN A 62 -6.30 -17.97 -10.08
C GLN A 62 -7.81 -18.27 -10.09
N LYS A 63 -8.43 -18.40 -8.91
CA LYS A 63 -9.87 -18.65 -8.75
C LYS A 63 -10.61 -17.47 -8.11
N ALA A 64 -9.93 -16.35 -7.84
CA ALA A 64 -10.55 -15.14 -7.31
C ALA A 64 -11.12 -14.26 -8.44
N VAL A 65 -12.12 -13.45 -8.13
CA VAL A 65 -12.64 -12.40 -9.02
C VAL A 65 -11.57 -11.33 -9.26
N ALA A 66 -10.92 -10.92 -8.17
CA ALA A 66 -9.77 -10.03 -8.17
C ALA A 66 -9.05 -10.14 -6.82
N VAL A 67 -7.88 -9.52 -6.77
CA VAL A 67 -7.03 -9.47 -5.58
C VAL A 67 -6.93 -8.04 -5.08
N VAL A 68 -7.15 -7.85 -3.78
CA VAL A 68 -6.94 -6.56 -3.11
C VAL A 68 -5.60 -6.63 -2.39
N ALA A 69 -4.65 -5.84 -2.84
CA ALA A 69 -3.32 -5.75 -2.23
C ALA A 69 -3.36 -4.69 -1.11
N LEU A 70 -3.51 -5.16 0.12
CA LEU A 70 -3.73 -4.33 1.29
C LEU A 70 -2.41 -3.92 1.96
N GLY A 71 -2.15 -2.62 1.97
CA GLY A 71 -0.94 -2.00 2.48
C GLY A 71 0.21 -1.99 1.48
N THR A 72 1.19 -1.12 1.73
CA THR A 72 2.32 -0.90 0.80
C THR A 72 3.17 -2.14 0.59
N CYS A 73 3.26 -3.02 1.58
CA CYS A 73 3.92 -4.32 1.44
C CYS A 73 3.27 -5.18 0.34
N ALA A 74 1.95 -5.33 0.37
CA ALA A 74 1.25 -6.09 -0.65
C ALA A 74 1.18 -5.34 -1.98
N ALA A 75 0.93 -4.03 -1.97
CA ALA A 75 0.80 -3.25 -3.20
C ALA A 75 2.11 -3.21 -4.01
N TYR A 76 3.23 -2.93 -3.33
CA TYR A 76 4.50 -2.56 -3.99
C TYR A 76 5.74 -3.28 -3.44
N GLY A 77 5.59 -4.07 -2.37
CA GLY A 77 6.70 -4.76 -1.69
C GLY A 77 7.08 -4.11 -0.36
N GLY A 78 6.99 -2.78 -0.26
CA GLY A 78 7.19 -2.02 0.98
C GLY A 78 8.53 -2.29 1.66
N ILE A 79 8.57 -2.20 3.01
CA ILE A 79 9.80 -2.38 3.79
C ILE A 79 10.49 -3.72 3.50
N PRO A 80 9.80 -4.88 3.45
CA PRO A 80 10.45 -6.16 3.15
C PRO A 80 11.16 -6.23 1.80
N ALA A 81 10.71 -5.44 0.81
CA ALA A 81 11.33 -5.36 -0.51
C ALA A 81 12.41 -4.27 -0.61
N GLY A 82 12.63 -3.49 0.45
CA GLY A 82 13.72 -2.51 0.51
C GLY A 82 15.09 -3.16 0.43
N THR A 83 16.07 -2.42 -0.07
CA THR A 83 17.45 -2.85 -0.29
C THR A 83 18.06 -3.35 1.03
N PRO A 84 18.66 -4.56 1.07
CA PRO A 84 19.06 -5.42 -0.06
C PRO A 84 18.05 -6.51 -0.47
N ASN A 85 16.82 -6.50 0.06
CA ASN A 85 15.75 -7.47 -0.22
C ASN A 85 16.19 -8.96 -0.12
N PRO A 86 16.68 -9.42 1.05
CA PRO A 86 17.26 -10.75 1.19
C PRO A 86 16.26 -11.89 0.99
N SER A 87 14.96 -11.63 1.18
CA SER A 87 13.89 -12.63 1.03
C SER A 87 13.25 -12.62 -0.37
N GLY A 88 13.72 -11.76 -1.28
CA GLY A 88 13.16 -11.62 -2.62
C GLY A 88 11.67 -11.26 -2.60
N CYS A 89 11.27 -10.41 -1.66
CA CYS A 89 9.90 -9.95 -1.49
C CYS A 89 9.44 -9.14 -2.71
N LEU A 90 8.21 -9.41 -3.14
CA LEU A 90 7.52 -8.69 -4.22
C LEU A 90 6.14 -8.24 -3.75
N GLY A 91 5.68 -7.08 -4.25
CA GLY A 91 4.25 -6.75 -4.21
C GLY A 91 3.43 -7.69 -5.09
N THR A 92 2.15 -7.87 -4.78
CA THR A 92 1.22 -8.78 -5.44
C THR A 92 1.21 -8.62 -6.95
N GLY A 93 1.09 -7.39 -7.46
CA GLY A 93 1.10 -7.15 -8.91
C GLY A 93 2.42 -7.52 -9.58
N ALA A 94 3.56 -7.29 -8.92
CA ALA A 94 4.87 -7.69 -9.44
C ALA A 94 5.06 -9.21 -9.41
N PHE A 95 4.59 -9.86 -8.35
CA PHE A 95 4.55 -11.32 -8.24
C PHE A 95 3.67 -11.93 -9.35
N PHE A 96 2.49 -11.37 -9.62
CA PHE A 96 1.59 -11.89 -10.66
C PHE A 96 2.19 -11.77 -12.05
N ARG A 97 2.83 -10.64 -12.38
CA ARG A 97 3.55 -10.51 -13.66
C ARG A 97 4.68 -11.54 -13.80
N LYS A 98 5.42 -11.81 -12.72
CA LYS A 98 6.49 -12.82 -12.70
C LYS A 98 5.95 -14.23 -12.94
N GLU A 99 4.78 -14.56 -12.39
CA GLU A 99 4.14 -15.88 -12.50
C GLU A 99 3.19 -16.02 -13.71
N GLY A 100 2.99 -14.98 -14.52
CA GLY A 100 2.04 -14.99 -15.64
C GLY A 100 0.57 -15.06 -15.21
N ILE A 101 0.23 -14.50 -14.05
CA ILE A 101 -1.15 -14.45 -13.53
C ILE A 101 -1.84 -13.17 -14.02
N GLU A 102 -2.95 -13.31 -14.74
CA GLU A 102 -3.70 -12.18 -15.33
C GLU A 102 -4.82 -11.63 -14.43
N VAL A 103 -4.96 -12.16 -13.21
CA VAL A 103 -6.01 -11.77 -12.27
C VAL A 103 -5.84 -10.30 -11.87
N PRO A 104 -6.90 -9.47 -11.94
CA PRO A 104 -6.82 -8.05 -11.61
C PRO A 104 -6.39 -7.82 -10.16
N VAL A 105 -5.53 -6.81 -9.95
CA VAL A 105 -5.06 -6.38 -8.63
C VAL A 105 -5.48 -4.93 -8.38
N VAL A 106 -6.15 -4.68 -7.26
CA VAL A 106 -6.49 -3.32 -6.78
C VAL A 106 -5.61 -3.00 -5.58
N ASN A 107 -4.81 -1.94 -5.69
CA ASN A 107 -3.86 -1.55 -4.66
C ASN A 107 -4.49 -0.61 -3.63
N VAL A 108 -4.32 -0.93 -2.35
CA VAL A 108 -4.73 -0.11 -1.21
C VAL A 108 -3.51 0.17 -0.33
N PRO A 109 -2.55 0.99 -0.78
CA PRO A 109 -1.30 1.22 -0.07
C PRO A 109 -1.43 2.14 1.15
N GLY A 110 -0.34 2.20 1.90
CA GLY A 110 -0.16 2.84 3.20
C GLY A 110 0.55 1.87 4.14
N CYS A 111 1.33 2.39 5.08
CA CYS A 111 2.07 1.58 6.05
C CYS A 111 1.70 1.96 7.50
N PRO A 112 0.51 1.57 8.00
CA PRO A 112 -0.56 0.79 7.32
C PRO A 112 -1.47 1.69 6.44
N PRO A 113 -2.40 1.12 5.64
CA PRO A 113 -3.45 1.89 4.96
C PRO A 113 -4.50 2.37 5.97
N HIS A 114 -5.15 3.50 5.68
CA HIS A 114 -6.22 4.00 6.54
C HIS A 114 -7.44 3.06 6.46
N PRO A 115 -8.10 2.71 7.58
CA PRO A 115 -9.23 1.78 7.57
C PRO A 115 -10.35 2.20 6.61
N ARG A 116 -10.60 3.51 6.49
CA ARG A 116 -11.60 4.05 5.57
C ARG A 116 -11.26 3.75 4.11
N TRP A 117 -9.98 3.80 3.70
CA TRP A 117 -9.57 3.55 2.31
C TRP A 117 -9.84 2.10 1.91
N PHE A 118 -9.58 1.16 2.83
CA PHE A 118 -9.92 -0.24 2.63
C PHE A 118 -11.44 -0.43 2.52
N VAL A 119 -12.21 0.14 3.44
CA VAL A 119 -13.67 0.04 3.42
C VAL A 119 -14.27 0.64 2.14
N GLU A 120 -13.84 1.85 1.75
CA GLU A 120 -14.30 2.51 0.51
C GLU A 120 -13.95 1.69 -0.73
N THR A 121 -12.76 1.10 -0.78
CA THR A 121 -12.36 0.20 -1.87
C THR A 121 -13.25 -1.05 -1.93
N MET A 122 -13.49 -1.70 -0.79
CA MET A 122 -14.36 -2.89 -0.73
C MET A 122 -15.81 -2.55 -1.10
N VAL A 123 -16.33 -1.41 -0.64
CA VAL A 123 -17.68 -0.93 -1.01
C VAL A 123 -17.76 -0.69 -2.52
N HIS A 124 -16.75 -0.06 -3.12
CA HIS A 124 -16.69 0.12 -4.57
C HIS A 124 -16.75 -1.24 -5.29
N LEU A 125 -15.90 -2.19 -4.89
CA LEU A 125 -15.84 -3.52 -5.52
C LEU A 125 -17.16 -4.30 -5.39
N LEU A 126 -17.84 -4.19 -4.26
CA LEU A 126 -19.11 -4.89 -4.00
C LEU A 126 -20.30 -4.27 -4.74
N LEU A 127 -20.32 -2.95 -4.91
CA LEU A 127 -21.44 -2.24 -5.55
C LEU A 127 -21.29 -2.09 -7.06
N PHE A 128 -20.06 -1.86 -7.53
CA PHE A 128 -19.79 -1.50 -8.92
C PHE A 128 -18.94 -2.56 -9.66
N GLY A 129 -18.42 -3.56 -8.94
CA GLY A 129 -17.53 -4.56 -9.51
C GLY A 129 -16.11 -4.04 -9.69
N LEU A 130 -15.39 -4.60 -10.66
CA LEU A 130 -13.99 -4.22 -10.90
C LEU A 130 -13.89 -2.80 -11.47
N PRO A 131 -12.97 -1.97 -10.95
CA PRO A 131 -12.80 -0.62 -11.45
C PRO A 131 -12.29 -0.64 -12.89
N ARG A 132 -12.81 0.28 -13.71
CA ARG A 132 -12.29 0.48 -15.06
C ARG A 132 -10.91 1.13 -15.02
N PRO A 133 -10.08 0.97 -16.07
CA PRO A 133 -8.74 1.55 -16.11
C PRO A 133 -8.71 3.06 -15.84
N GLU A 134 -9.72 3.81 -16.27
CA GLU A 134 -9.84 5.25 -16.02
C GLU A 134 -10.11 5.62 -14.55
N GLU A 135 -10.61 4.69 -13.74
CA GLU A 135 -10.89 4.87 -12.31
C GLU A 135 -9.66 4.58 -11.45
N LEU A 136 -8.66 3.92 -12.03
CA LEU A 136 -7.36 3.66 -11.42
C LEU A 136 -6.34 4.72 -11.81
N ASP A 137 -5.41 5.02 -10.90
CA ASP A 137 -4.20 5.76 -11.23
C ASP A 137 -3.11 4.85 -11.80
N GLU A 138 -1.99 5.45 -12.18
CA GLU A 138 -0.86 4.79 -12.86
C GLU A 138 -0.22 3.67 -12.02
N VAL A 139 -0.50 3.64 -10.71
CA VAL A 139 0.04 2.65 -9.76
C VAL A 139 -1.06 1.76 -9.20
N GLY A 140 -2.21 1.68 -9.87
CA GLY A 140 -3.28 0.71 -9.60
C GLY A 140 -4.15 1.02 -8.38
N ARG A 141 -4.20 2.28 -7.92
CA ARG A 141 -5.05 2.71 -6.81
C ARG A 141 -6.33 3.32 -7.33
N LEU A 142 -7.44 3.15 -6.61
CA LEU A 142 -8.68 3.88 -6.92
C LEU A 142 -8.46 5.39 -6.75
N LYS A 143 -8.69 6.16 -7.82
CA LYS A 143 -8.58 7.63 -7.81
C LYS A 143 -9.51 8.25 -6.78
N SER A 144 -10.74 7.74 -6.64
CA SER A 144 -11.70 8.21 -5.64
C SER A 144 -11.21 8.10 -4.19
N VAL A 145 -10.26 7.19 -3.92
CA VAL A 145 -9.71 6.93 -2.58
C VAL A 145 -8.39 7.66 -2.34
N TYR A 146 -7.52 7.73 -3.35
CA TYR A 146 -6.15 8.24 -3.20
C TYR A 146 -5.86 9.57 -3.88
N GLN A 147 -6.65 9.98 -4.88
CA GLN A 147 -6.30 11.16 -5.69
C GLN A 147 -6.22 12.41 -4.82
N GLY A 148 -5.06 13.06 -4.87
CA GLY A 148 -4.80 14.29 -4.14
C GLY A 148 -3.51 14.17 -3.35
N LEU A 149 -2.54 15.02 -3.70
CA LEU A 149 -1.29 15.12 -2.97
C LEU A 149 -1.56 15.63 -1.55
N ILE A 150 -0.83 15.07 -0.58
CA ILE A 150 -0.83 15.58 0.79
C ILE A 150 -0.52 17.07 0.81
N HIS A 151 0.45 17.52 0.00
CA HIS A 151 0.90 18.91 0.00
C HIS A 151 -0.14 19.91 -0.49
N GLU A 152 -0.92 19.56 -1.51
CA GLU A 152 -1.99 20.41 -2.03
C GLU A 152 -3.11 20.64 -1.00
N ASN A 153 -3.23 19.74 -0.03
CA ASN A 153 -4.28 19.74 0.96
C ASN A 153 -3.75 19.97 2.40
N CYS A 154 -2.47 20.31 2.52
CA CYS A 154 -1.81 20.48 3.81
C CYS A 154 -2.18 21.84 4.42
N PRO A 155 -2.63 21.90 5.70
CA PRO A 155 -2.85 23.18 6.39
C PRO A 155 -1.59 24.05 6.49
N ARG A 156 -0.39 23.46 6.41
CA ARG A 156 0.90 24.19 6.38
C ARG A 156 1.30 24.67 4.98
N ARG A 157 0.40 24.58 3.98
CA ARG A 157 0.69 25.02 2.60
C ARG A 157 0.97 26.52 2.53
N ALA A 158 0.21 27.35 3.24
CA ALA A 158 0.46 28.78 3.29
C ALA A 158 1.87 29.12 3.83
N ASP A 159 2.36 28.36 4.81
CA ASP A 159 3.72 28.51 5.33
C ASP A 159 4.77 28.13 4.26
N PHE A 160 4.51 27.09 3.46
CA PHE A 160 5.39 26.72 2.34
C PHE A 160 5.47 27.83 1.29
N ASP A 161 4.32 28.39 0.88
CA ASP A 161 4.25 29.39 -0.20
C ASP A 161 5.01 30.68 0.14
N VAL A 162 5.07 31.05 1.43
CA VAL A 162 5.82 32.24 1.91
C VAL A 162 7.23 31.91 2.41
N GLY A 163 7.70 30.68 2.25
CA GLY A 163 9.03 30.27 2.68
C GLY A 163 9.24 30.16 4.20
N ARG A 164 8.16 30.02 4.98
CA ARG A 164 8.21 29.83 6.43
C ARG A 164 8.40 28.35 6.76
N PHE A 165 9.64 27.91 6.81
CA PHE A 165 10.00 26.53 7.15
C PHE A 165 10.38 26.36 8.62
N ALA A 166 10.02 25.21 9.20
CA ALA A 166 10.49 24.82 10.51
C ALA A 166 11.97 24.40 10.41
N SER A 167 12.84 25.02 11.19
CA SER A 167 14.28 24.72 11.20
C SER A 167 14.64 23.50 12.07
N ALA A 168 13.75 23.11 12.99
CA ALA A 168 13.89 21.95 13.86
C ALA A 168 12.51 21.38 14.24
N PHE A 169 12.49 20.12 14.70
CA PHE A 169 11.26 19.50 15.20
C PHE A 169 10.67 20.28 16.38
N GLY A 170 9.35 20.39 16.39
CA GLY A 170 8.62 21.17 17.41
C GLY A 170 8.51 22.67 17.10
N GLN A 171 9.21 23.20 16.09
CA GLN A 171 9.04 24.59 15.68
C GLN A 171 7.83 24.79 14.74
N PRO A 172 7.22 25.99 14.75
CA PRO A 172 6.20 26.38 13.78
C PRO A 172 6.72 26.39 12.33
N GLY A 173 5.82 26.32 11.36
CA GLY A 173 6.13 26.40 9.93
C GLY A 173 6.06 25.07 9.18
N CYS A 174 6.29 25.11 7.87
CA CYS A 174 6.23 23.94 7.00
C CYS A 174 7.42 22.99 7.25
N LEU A 175 7.15 21.67 7.24
CA LEU A 175 8.15 20.62 7.52
C LEU A 175 8.97 20.21 6.27
N TYR A 176 8.90 20.98 5.18
CA TYR A 176 9.56 20.63 3.92
C TYR A 176 11.08 20.51 4.07
N GLU A 177 11.73 21.47 4.75
CA GLU A 177 13.17 21.43 4.99
C GLU A 177 13.61 20.30 5.92
N LEU A 178 12.70 19.81 6.77
CA LEU A 178 12.90 18.62 7.61
C LEU A 178 12.64 17.31 6.86
N GLY A 179 12.41 17.36 5.54
CA GLY A 179 12.33 16.20 4.66
C GLY A 179 10.93 15.69 4.33
N CYS A 180 9.89 16.50 4.52
CA CYS A 180 8.52 16.09 4.22
C CYS A 180 8.34 15.67 2.75
N LYS A 181 7.89 14.43 2.56
CA LYS A 181 7.58 13.84 1.24
C LYS A 181 6.13 14.07 0.80
N GLY A 182 5.36 14.83 1.57
CA GLY A 182 3.97 15.20 1.22
C GLY A 182 3.78 15.78 -0.19
N PRO A 183 4.74 16.52 -0.79
CA PRO A 183 4.65 16.97 -2.19
C PRO A 183 4.64 15.85 -3.23
N TYR A 184 5.04 14.63 -2.84
CA TYR A 184 5.19 13.48 -3.72
C TYR A 184 4.34 12.30 -3.27
N THR A 185 3.35 12.53 -2.39
CA THR A 185 2.55 11.46 -1.78
C THR A 185 1.06 11.74 -1.93
N ASP A 186 0.35 10.82 -2.57
CA ASP A 186 -1.10 10.83 -2.74
C ASP A 186 -1.76 10.11 -1.59
N SER A 187 -2.49 10.87 -0.79
CA SER A 187 -3.20 10.35 0.35
C SER A 187 -4.12 11.41 0.94
N HIS A 188 -5.28 10.97 1.43
CA HIS A 188 -6.23 11.84 2.13
C HIS A 188 -5.92 12.00 3.62
N CYS A 189 -4.70 11.67 4.08
CA CYS A 189 -4.22 11.94 5.44
C CYS A 189 -4.57 13.34 6.00
N PRO A 190 -4.38 14.47 5.28
CA PRO A 190 -4.70 15.80 5.83
C PRO A 190 -6.20 16.01 6.13
N PHE A 191 -7.08 15.35 5.36
CA PHE A 191 -8.53 15.48 5.49
C PHE A 191 -9.11 14.47 6.48
N GLN A 192 -8.86 13.18 6.24
CA GLN A 192 -9.43 12.10 7.02
C GLN A 192 -8.73 11.94 8.37
N ARG A 193 -7.44 12.33 8.43
CA ARG A 193 -6.54 12.07 9.56
C ARG A 193 -6.55 10.58 9.92
N TRP A 194 -6.10 10.24 11.11
CA TRP A 194 -6.00 8.88 11.62
C TRP A 194 -6.76 8.75 12.93
N ASN A 195 -7.17 7.52 13.25
CA ASN A 195 -7.80 7.14 14.51
C ASN A 195 -9.09 7.93 14.80
N GLY A 196 -10.01 7.97 13.83
CA GLY A 196 -11.29 8.67 13.99
C GLY A 196 -11.18 10.19 13.85
N GLY A 197 -10.26 10.66 13.00
CA GLY A 197 -10.08 12.10 12.75
C GLY A 197 -9.17 12.81 13.75
N VAL A 198 -8.51 12.07 14.65
CA VAL A 198 -7.74 12.65 15.77
C VAL A 198 -6.51 13.40 15.25
N ASN A 199 -5.59 12.73 14.56
CA ASN A 199 -4.35 13.36 14.11
C ASN A 199 -3.72 12.64 12.92
N TRP A 200 -2.61 13.13 12.40
CA TRP A 200 -1.86 12.58 11.28
C TRP A 200 -0.40 13.03 11.38
N CYS A 201 0.50 12.47 10.56
CA CYS A 201 1.95 12.69 10.72
C CYS A 201 2.34 14.18 10.82
N ILE A 202 1.96 14.99 9.83
CA ILE A 202 2.33 16.43 9.79
C ILE A 202 1.58 17.22 10.86
N GLY A 203 0.35 16.82 11.20
CA GLY A 203 -0.41 17.40 12.32
C GLY A 203 0.28 17.17 13.67
N ALA A 204 0.90 16.00 13.84
CA ALA A 204 1.73 15.66 15.00
C ALA A 204 3.15 16.25 14.95
N GLY A 205 3.49 17.02 13.91
CA GLY A 205 4.80 17.67 13.77
C GLY A 205 5.87 16.81 13.11
N HIS A 206 5.53 15.63 12.59
CA HIS A 206 6.47 14.76 11.87
C HIS A 206 6.29 14.86 10.35
N PRO A 207 7.38 14.99 9.56
CA PRO A 207 7.33 14.95 8.11
C PRO A 207 6.60 13.70 7.57
N CYS A 208 5.85 13.85 6.47
CA CYS A 208 5.38 12.69 5.73
C CYS A 208 6.58 11.91 5.16
N ILE A 209 6.56 10.59 5.28
CA ILE A 209 7.62 9.69 4.80
C ILE A 209 7.29 9.01 3.46
N GLY A 210 6.15 9.36 2.84
CA GLY A 210 5.74 8.79 1.56
C GLY A 210 5.26 7.36 1.59
N CYS A 211 4.74 6.89 2.73
CA CYS A 211 4.39 5.47 2.92
C CYS A 211 3.31 4.90 1.99
N CYS A 212 2.60 5.73 1.22
CA CYS A 212 1.57 5.30 0.25
C CYS A 212 2.11 5.11 -1.16
N GLU A 213 3.39 5.43 -1.40
CA GLU A 213 3.97 5.43 -2.74
C GLU A 213 4.81 4.18 -3.03
N PRO A 214 4.95 3.77 -4.31
CA PRO A 214 5.74 2.60 -4.69
C PRO A 214 7.21 2.67 -4.30
N GLU A 215 7.78 3.87 -4.27
CA GLU A 215 9.19 4.08 -3.94
C GLU A 215 9.50 3.92 -2.46
N PHE A 216 8.49 3.82 -1.59
CA PHE A 216 8.71 3.61 -0.17
C PHE A 216 9.22 2.18 0.13
N PRO A 217 10.26 2.01 0.97
CA PRO A 217 10.95 3.07 1.73
C PRO A 217 12.13 3.71 1.00
N ASP A 218 12.84 2.98 0.15
CA ASP A 218 14.18 3.37 -0.32
C ASP A 218 14.19 4.67 -1.12
N GLY A 219 13.32 4.80 -2.13
CA GLY A 219 13.25 6.02 -2.94
C GLY A 219 12.59 7.19 -2.22
N MET A 220 11.98 6.95 -1.05
CA MET A 220 11.52 8.00 -0.13
C MET A 220 12.55 8.34 0.94
N SER A 221 13.65 7.58 1.01
CA SER A 221 14.74 7.78 1.94
C SER A 221 15.85 8.64 1.32
N PRO A 222 16.67 9.35 2.13
CA PRO A 222 16.53 9.52 3.57
C PRO A 222 15.31 10.38 3.96
N PHE A 223 14.61 9.97 5.03
CA PHE A 223 13.34 10.62 5.41
C PHE A 223 13.52 12.07 5.88
N TYR A 224 14.63 12.38 6.54
CA TYR A 224 14.88 13.71 7.13
C TYR A 224 15.66 14.67 6.24
N ARG A 225 15.56 14.48 4.93
CA ARG A 225 16.16 15.35 3.92
C ARG A 225 15.10 15.68 2.87
N LYS A 226 15.08 16.91 2.39
CA LYS A 226 14.32 17.23 1.18
C LYS A 226 14.82 16.40 0.00
N PHE A 227 13.93 16.08 -0.93
CA PHE A 227 14.35 15.51 -2.20
C PHE A 227 15.25 16.49 -2.95
N THR A 228 16.24 15.94 -3.66
CA THR A 228 16.93 16.69 -4.71
C THR A 228 15.98 16.89 -5.90
N ALA A 229 16.35 17.77 -6.83
CA ALA A 229 15.58 17.96 -8.05
C ALA A 229 15.53 16.67 -8.89
N GLU A 230 16.60 15.88 -8.86
CA GLU A 230 16.71 14.58 -9.54
C GLU A 230 15.78 13.55 -8.91
N GLU A 231 15.74 13.45 -7.57
CA GLU A 231 14.87 12.53 -6.84
C GLU A 231 13.39 12.86 -7.06
N ALA A 232 13.05 14.15 -7.03
CA ALA A 232 11.71 14.63 -7.37
C ALA A 232 11.30 14.22 -8.79
N LYS A 233 12.22 14.34 -9.76
CA LYS A 233 11.99 13.91 -11.16
C LYS A 233 11.98 12.38 -11.34
N ALA A 234 12.58 11.63 -10.43
CA ALA A 234 12.64 10.18 -10.48
C ALA A 234 11.39 9.51 -9.89
N SER A 235 10.59 10.24 -9.11
CA SER A 235 9.28 9.78 -8.66
C SER A 235 8.42 9.38 -9.86
N TYR A 236 7.59 8.34 -9.72
CA TYR A 236 6.64 7.89 -10.75
C TYR A 236 5.71 9.03 -11.20
N ARG A 237 5.60 10.10 -10.41
CA ARG A 237 4.90 11.34 -10.72
C ARG A 237 5.60 12.27 -11.72
N ARG A 238 6.66 11.83 -12.42
CA ARG A 238 7.46 12.59 -13.40
C ARG A 238 6.68 13.40 -14.45
N ASN A 239 5.42 13.04 -14.71
CA ASN A 239 4.60 13.59 -15.79
C ASN A 239 3.35 14.38 -15.33
N ARG A 240 3.27 14.85 -14.08
CA ARG A 240 2.17 15.69 -13.58
C ARG A 240 2.63 17.06 -13.10
#